data_AF-L5KGS4-F1
#
_entry.id   AF-L5KGS4-F1
#
_cell.length_a   1.000
_cell.length_b   1.000
_cell.length_c   1.000
_cell.angle_alpha   90.00
_cell.angle_beta   90.00
_cell.angle_gamma   90.00
#
_symmetry.space_group_name_H-M   'P 1'
#
loop_
_entity.id
_entity.type
_entity.pdbx_description
1 polymer ?
#
loop_
_entity_poly.entity_id
_entity_poly.type
_entity_poly.pdbx_seq_one_letter_code
_entity_poly.pdbx_strand_id
1 'polypeptide(L)'
;MVGPRALLAALWVLGATGAAALRIGAFNIQSFGDSKVSDPACGGVIAQILAGYDIMLVQEVRDPDLSAVSALMEQINRHEYSFVSSEPLGRDQYKEMYLFIYRKDSVSVMDMYQYPDPEDAFSREPFVVKFSTHSSAAKELVLVPLHAAPHQAVAEIDALYDVYLDVIDKWGTDVSPASSQSGSQEAHPGDNRNGMTLRGGLRH
;
A
#
# COMPACT_ATOMS: atom_id res chain seq x y z
N MET A 1 43.42 -23.94 -13.94
CA MET A 1 42.51 -24.96 -13.36
C MET A 1 41.81 -24.32 -12.18
N VAL A 2 40.53 -23.98 -12.31
CA VAL A 2 39.74 -23.41 -11.21
C VAL A 2 39.38 -24.57 -10.28
N GLY A 3 39.88 -24.54 -9.05
CA GLY A 3 39.70 -25.64 -8.10
C GLY A 3 38.23 -25.78 -7.65
N PRO A 4 37.80 -26.98 -7.22
CA PRO A 4 36.41 -27.25 -6.82
C PRO A 4 35.91 -26.35 -5.67
N ARG A 5 36.82 -25.78 -4.88
CA ARG A 5 36.52 -24.79 -3.83
C ARG A 5 36.05 -23.43 -4.38
N ALA A 6 36.53 -23.02 -5.55
CA ALA A 6 36.12 -21.77 -6.19
C ALA A 6 34.73 -21.88 -6.85
N LEU A 7 34.37 -23.08 -7.33
CA LEU A 7 33.00 -23.38 -7.80
C LEU A 7 31.98 -23.43 -6.66
N LEU A 8 32.36 -23.96 -5.49
CA LEU A 8 31.52 -23.94 -4.28
C LEU A 8 31.30 -22.52 -3.73
N ALA A 9 32.30 -21.65 -3.78
CA ALA A 9 32.16 -20.24 -3.42
C ALA A 9 31.24 -19.49 -4.42
N ALA A 10 31.35 -19.78 -5.72
CA ALA A 10 30.46 -19.20 -6.74
C ALA A 10 29.00 -19.65 -6.59
N LEU A 11 28.75 -20.91 -6.18
CA LEU A 11 27.39 -21.40 -5.89
C LEU A 11 26.78 -20.78 -4.62
N TRP A 12 27.60 -20.49 -3.59
CA TRP A 12 27.15 -19.75 -2.40
C TRP A 12 26.81 -18.29 -2.72
N VAL A 13 27.57 -17.65 -3.60
CA VAL A 13 27.29 -16.28 -4.06
C VAL A 13 26.05 -16.22 -4.96
N LEU A 14 25.73 -17.29 -5.72
CA LEU A 14 24.51 -17.37 -6.53
C LEU A 14 23.23 -17.72 -5.74
N GLY A 15 23.37 -18.36 -4.57
CA GLY A 15 22.23 -18.68 -3.69
C GLY A 15 21.78 -17.53 -2.79
N ALA A 16 22.59 -16.47 -2.66
CA ALA A 16 22.36 -15.35 -1.75
C ALA A 16 21.79 -14.09 -2.44
N THR A 17 21.50 -14.15 -3.75
CA THR A 17 21.04 -12.99 -4.54
C THR A 17 19.54 -13.00 -4.87
N GLY A 18 18.76 -13.90 -4.24
CA GLY A 18 17.30 -13.83 -4.32
C GLY A 18 16.78 -12.79 -3.32
N ALA A 19 16.19 -11.70 -3.80
CA ALA A 19 15.31 -10.88 -2.97
C ALA A 19 14.25 -11.79 -2.36
N ALA A 20 14.19 -11.86 -1.02
CA ALA A 20 13.13 -12.62 -0.36
C ALA A 20 11.77 -12.06 -0.79
N ALA A 21 10.88 -12.92 -1.26
CA ALA A 21 9.56 -12.49 -1.71
C ALA A 21 8.75 -11.99 -0.51
N LEU A 22 8.28 -10.76 -0.58
CA LEU A 22 7.40 -10.16 0.42
C LEU A 22 6.03 -10.85 0.38
N ARG A 23 5.62 -11.45 1.50
CA ARG A 23 4.36 -12.19 1.63
C ARG A 23 3.29 -11.28 2.20
N ILE A 24 2.29 -10.98 1.39
CA ILE A 24 1.17 -10.11 1.75
C ILE A 24 -0.12 -10.92 1.71
N GLY A 25 -0.95 -10.79 2.74
CA GLY A 25 -2.25 -11.46 2.84
C GLY A 25 -3.37 -10.51 3.25
N ALA A 26 -4.60 -10.94 2.98
CA ALA A 26 -5.81 -10.36 3.53
C ALA A 26 -6.68 -11.48 4.10
N PHE A 27 -7.18 -11.30 5.32
CA PHE A 27 -7.92 -12.31 6.05
C PHE A 27 -9.12 -11.66 6.75
N ASN A 28 -10.31 -11.91 6.21
CA ASN A 28 -11.54 -11.64 6.94
C ASN A 28 -11.70 -12.70 8.05
N ILE A 29 -11.66 -12.25 9.31
CA ILE A 29 -11.87 -13.12 10.45
C ILE A 29 -13.21 -12.73 11.06
N GLN A 30 -14.24 -13.52 10.75
CA GLN A 30 -15.63 -13.25 11.15
C GLN A 30 -15.74 -12.75 12.60
N SER A 31 -16.21 -11.51 12.81
CA SER A 31 -16.33 -10.89 14.14
C SER A 31 -15.11 -11.10 15.05
N PHE A 32 -13.93 -10.75 14.57
CA PHE A 32 -12.69 -10.82 15.36
C PHE A 32 -12.79 -9.91 16.60
N GLY A 33 -12.41 -10.44 17.77
CA GLY A 33 -12.46 -9.76 19.05
C GLY A 33 -12.12 -10.72 20.19
N ASP A 34 -12.32 -10.30 21.44
CA ASP A 34 -11.85 -11.00 22.64
C ASP A 34 -12.28 -12.46 22.71
N SER A 35 -13.55 -12.74 22.42
CA SER A 35 -14.09 -14.10 22.49
C SER A 35 -13.40 -15.05 21.50
N LYS A 36 -12.93 -14.53 20.36
CA LYS A 36 -12.28 -15.33 19.32
C LYS A 36 -10.79 -15.53 19.60
N VAL A 37 -10.11 -14.53 20.15
CA VAL A 37 -8.68 -14.62 20.52
C VAL A 37 -8.47 -15.47 21.78
N SER A 38 -9.41 -15.40 22.74
CA SER A 38 -9.34 -16.16 24.00
C SER A 38 -9.66 -17.65 23.84
N ASP A 39 -10.34 -18.07 22.76
CA ASP A 39 -10.50 -19.48 22.44
C ASP A 39 -9.15 -20.09 22.00
N PRO A 40 -8.56 -21.03 22.76
CA PRO A 40 -7.19 -21.49 22.47
C PRO A 40 -7.04 -22.17 21.11
N ALA A 41 -8.09 -22.82 20.62
CA ALA A 41 -8.07 -23.50 19.31
C ALA A 41 -8.12 -22.47 18.17
N CYS A 42 -9.05 -21.52 18.23
CA CYS A 42 -9.23 -20.49 17.21
C CYS A 42 -8.07 -19.48 17.23
N GLY A 43 -7.73 -18.94 18.39
CA GLY A 43 -6.64 -17.98 18.57
C GLY A 43 -5.30 -18.55 18.10
N GLY A 44 -4.99 -19.80 18.47
CA GLY A 44 -3.77 -20.47 18.01
C GLY A 44 -3.69 -20.65 16.49
N VAL A 45 -4.80 -21.01 15.84
CA VAL A 45 -4.87 -21.12 14.37
C VAL A 45 -4.72 -19.74 13.71
N ILE A 46 -5.38 -18.71 14.23
CA ILE A 46 -5.24 -17.34 13.73
C ILE A 46 -3.77 -16.90 13.83
N ALA A 47 -3.15 -17.03 15.00
CA ALA A 47 -1.75 -16.70 15.23
C ALA A 47 -0.81 -17.43 14.24
N GLN A 48 -1.06 -18.72 13.99
CA GLN A 48 -0.27 -19.51 13.04
C GLN A 48 -0.42 -19.01 11.59
N ILE A 49 -1.63 -18.64 11.17
CA ILE A 49 -1.87 -18.08 9.83
C ILE A 49 -1.12 -16.74 9.69
N LEU A 50 -1.27 -15.84 10.67
CA LEU A 50 -0.65 -14.50 10.65
C LEU A 50 0.88 -14.57 10.61
N ALA A 51 1.47 -15.48 11.39
CA ALA A 51 2.91 -15.70 11.43
C ALA A 51 3.50 -16.11 10.06
N GLY A 52 2.67 -16.52 9.09
CA GLY A 52 3.10 -16.85 7.74
C GLY A 52 3.33 -15.65 6.80
N TYR A 53 2.99 -14.43 7.21
CA TYR A 53 3.00 -13.25 6.33
C TYR A 53 3.87 -12.12 6.87
N ASP A 54 4.40 -11.30 5.97
CA ASP A 54 5.18 -10.10 6.30
C ASP A 54 4.26 -8.89 6.50
N ILE A 55 3.16 -8.82 5.75
CA ILE A 55 2.03 -7.92 5.97
C ILE A 55 0.74 -8.73 5.89
N MET A 56 -0.13 -8.59 6.88
CA MET A 56 -1.49 -9.13 6.85
C MET A 56 -2.49 -8.02 7.12
N LEU A 57 -3.47 -7.87 6.22
CA LEU A 57 -4.71 -7.17 6.50
C LEU A 57 -5.69 -8.12 7.21
N VAL A 58 -6.21 -7.73 8.36
CA VAL A 58 -7.33 -8.39 9.04
C VAL A 58 -8.57 -7.51 8.93
N GLN A 59 -9.67 -8.11 8.49
CA GLN A 59 -10.99 -7.47 8.36
C GLN A 59 -11.97 -8.05 9.39
N GLU A 60 -13.11 -7.37 9.59
CA GLU A 60 -14.11 -7.68 10.63
C GLU A 60 -13.57 -7.58 12.07
N VAL A 61 -12.61 -6.70 12.31
CA VAL A 61 -12.10 -6.43 13.67
C VAL A 61 -13.15 -5.64 14.44
N ARG A 62 -13.59 -6.16 15.59
CA ARG A 62 -14.59 -5.56 16.47
C ARG A 62 -13.99 -5.43 17.87
N ASP A 63 -12.98 -4.57 17.96
CA ASP A 63 -12.10 -4.45 19.12
C ASP A 63 -11.67 -2.98 19.33
N PRO A 64 -12.61 -2.07 19.66
CA PRO A 64 -12.34 -0.63 19.71
C PRO A 64 -11.34 -0.23 20.80
N ASP A 65 -11.12 -1.07 21.81
CA ASP A 65 -10.11 -0.85 22.87
C ASP A 65 -8.79 -1.61 22.62
N LEU A 66 -8.68 -2.31 21.47
CA LEU A 66 -7.51 -3.06 21.03
C LEU A 66 -7.07 -4.18 21.99
N SER A 67 -7.96 -4.65 22.86
CA SER A 67 -7.65 -5.68 23.85
C SER A 67 -7.41 -7.04 23.19
N ALA A 68 -8.25 -7.43 22.22
CA ALA A 68 -8.08 -8.65 21.44
C ALA A 68 -6.84 -8.59 20.54
N VAL A 69 -6.59 -7.45 19.91
CA VAL A 69 -5.37 -7.21 19.11
C VAL A 69 -4.14 -7.36 20.00
N SER A 70 -4.12 -6.77 21.18
CA SER A 70 -3.00 -6.88 22.11
C SER A 70 -2.73 -8.33 22.52
N ALA A 71 -3.78 -9.07 22.88
CA ALA A 71 -3.69 -10.49 23.23
C ALA A 71 -3.17 -11.35 22.06
N LEU A 72 -3.61 -11.06 20.82
CA LEU A 72 -3.12 -11.73 19.63
C LEU A 72 -1.64 -11.42 19.37
N MET A 73 -1.23 -10.16 19.52
CA MET A 73 0.16 -9.75 19.37
C MET A 73 1.06 -10.48 20.36
N GLU A 74 0.67 -10.64 21.62
CA GLU A 74 1.44 -11.43 22.59
C GLU A 74 1.71 -12.88 22.13
N GLN A 75 0.79 -13.49 21.39
CA GLN A 75 0.96 -14.84 20.85
C GLN A 75 1.98 -14.89 19.69
N ILE A 76 2.02 -13.87 18.83
CA ILE A 76 2.87 -13.86 17.62
C ILE A 76 4.18 -13.06 17.78
N ASN A 77 4.32 -12.22 18.80
CA ASN A 77 5.41 -11.24 18.88
C ASN A 77 6.79 -11.81 19.27
N ARG A 78 6.94 -13.14 19.27
CA ARG A 78 8.26 -13.78 19.15
C ARG A 78 8.93 -13.48 17.80
N HIS A 79 8.15 -12.99 16.83
CA HIS A 79 8.56 -12.69 15.45
C HIS A 79 8.61 -11.18 15.13
N GLU A 80 8.67 -10.32 16.14
CA GLU A 80 8.82 -8.86 15.98
C GLU A 80 7.76 -8.19 15.09
N TYR A 81 6.50 -8.59 15.27
CA TYR A 81 5.37 -7.94 14.61
C TYR A 81 5.03 -6.59 15.26
N SER A 82 4.46 -5.70 14.46
CA SER A 82 3.79 -4.46 14.88
C SER A 82 2.45 -4.36 14.14
N PHE A 83 1.62 -3.39 14.51
CA PHE A 83 0.34 -3.18 13.85
C PHE A 83 -0.04 -1.70 13.74
N VAL A 84 -0.95 -1.42 12.81
CA VAL A 84 -1.71 -0.16 12.73
C VAL A 84 -3.17 -0.51 12.45
N SER A 85 -4.11 0.29 12.95
CA SER A 85 -5.55 0.05 12.79
C SER A 85 -6.29 1.32 12.38
N SER A 86 -7.42 1.14 11.70
CA SER A 86 -8.38 2.23 11.47
C SER A 86 -9.13 2.58 12.76
N GLU A 87 -9.88 3.68 12.71
CA GLU A 87 -10.99 3.91 13.62
C GLU A 87 -12.13 2.88 13.38
N PRO A 88 -13.13 2.77 14.27
CA PRO A 88 -14.33 1.96 14.01
C PRO A 88 -15.19 2.55 12.87
N LEU A 89 -15.38 1.78 11.80
CA LEU A 89 -16.08 2.17 10.56
C LEU A 89 -17.38 1.40 10.37
N GLY A 90 -18.36 1.99 9.69
CA GLY A 90 -19.68 1.42 9.48
C GLY A 90 -20.74 2.51 9.44
N ARG A 91 -21.85 2.31 8.74
CA ARG A 91 -22.97 3.29 8.73
C ARG A 91 -23.89 3.17 9.95
N ASP A 92 -23.99 1.98 10.54
CA ASP A 92 -24.89 1.69 11.65
C ASP A 92 -24.13 1.50 12.98
N GLN A 93 -24.77 0.89 13.98
CA GLN A 93 -24.15 0.57 15.27
C GLN A 93 -23.12 -0.57 15.18
N TYR A 94 -23.14 -1.34 14.09
CA TYR A 94 -22.21 -2.42 13.84
C TYR A 94 -20.95 -1.87 13.18
N LYS A 95 -19.99 -1.48 14.02
CA LYS A 95 -18.68 -1.00 13.56
C LYS A 95 -17.67 -2.14 13.45
N GLU A 96 -16.81 -2.05 12.44
CA GLU A 96 -15.63 -2.88 12.24
C GLU A 96 -14.42 -1.99 12.00
N MET A 97 -13.23 -2.53 12.19
CA MET A 97 -11.96 -1.87 11.92
C MET A 97 -11.16 -2.68 10.90
N TYR A 98 -10.28 -1.99 10.17
CA TYR A 98 -9.18 -2.61 9.47
C TYR A 98 -7.96 -2.67 10.38
N LEU A 99 -7.25 -3.79 10.35
CA LEU A 99 -6.01 -3.97 11.10
C LEU A 99 -4.92 -4.48 10.15
N PHE A 100 -3.84 -3.71 10.01
CA PHE A 100 -2.63 -4.21 9.38
C PHE A 100 -1.66 -4.70 10.45
N ILE A 101 -1.25 -5.96 10.36
CA ILE A 101 -0.19 -6.57 11.16
C ILE A 101 1.01 -6.78 10.25
N TYR A 102 2.20 -6.35 10.66
CA TYR A 102 3.38 -6.39 9.80
C TYR A 102 4.67 -6.72 10.57
N ARG A 103 5.62 -7.39 9.92
CA ARG A 103 6.94 -7.68 10.48
C ARG A 103 7.87 -6.49 10.35
N LYS A 104 8.44 -6.03 11.47
CA LYS A 104 9.32 -4.85 11.51
C LYS A 104 10.65 -5.04 10.78
N ASP A 105 11.12 -6.28 10.63
CA ASP A 105 12.33 -6.59 9.88
C ASP A 105 12.13 -6.52 8.35
N SER A 106 10.88 -6.63 7.90
CA SER A 106 10.51 -6.74 6.49
C SER A 106 10.06 -5.40 5.90
N VAL A 107 9.26 -4.63 6.66
CA VAL A 107 8.68 -3.36 6.22
C VAL A 107 8.56 -2.35 7.36
N SER A 108 8.45 -1.07 7.00
CA SER A 108 8.11 0.01 7.93
C SER A 108 6.91 0.80 7.42
N VAL A 109 5.99 1.20 8.31
CA VAL A 109 4.91 2.14 7.97
C VAL A 109 5.53 3.53 7.79
N MET A 110 5.30 4.14 6.62
CA MET A 110 5.77 5.48 6.28
C MET A 110 4.70 6.53 6.57
N ASP A 111 3.48 6.26 6.16
CA ASP A 111 2.32 7.15 6.29
C ASP A 111 1.04 6.31 6.20
N MET A 112 -0.06 6.85 6.73
CA MET A 112 -1.37 6.22 6.69
C MET A 112 -2.47 7.26 6.82
N TYR A 113 -3.62 6.98 6.21
CA TYR A 113 -4.79 7.83 6.38
C TYR A 113 -6.08 7.06 6.11
N GLN A 114 -7.16 7.56 6.70
CA GLN A 114 -8.51 7.15 6.37
C GLN A 114 -8.96 7.96 5.15
N TYR A 115 -9.40 7.29 4.07
CA TYR A 115 -9.88 7.98 2.88
C TYR A 115 -11.05 8.92 3.25
N PRO A 116 -10.97 10.23 2.95
CA PRO A 116 -12.09 11.13 3.15
C PRO A 116 -13.17 10.78 2.14
N ASP A 117 -14.31 10.27 2.63
CA ASP A 117 -15.43 9.82 1.80
C ASP A 117 -16.62 10.81 1.88
N PRO A 118 -16.51 12.01 1.28
CA PRO A 118 -17.56 13.03 1.40
C PRO A 118 -18.86 12.65 0.68
N GLU A 119 -18.77 11.75 -0.31
CA GLU A 119 -19.93 11.27 -1.08
C GLU A 119 -20.61 10.06 -0.40
N ASP A 120 -20.10 9.61 0.77
CA ASP A 120 -20.57 8.42 1.50
C ASP A 120 -20.67 7.21 0.54
N ALA A 121 -19.63 6.98 -0.27
CA ALA A 121 -19.58 5.91 -1.24
C ALA A 121 -19.35 4.54 -0.57
N PHE A 122 -18.65 4.51 0.57
CA PHE A 122 -18.24 3.28 1.24
C PHE A 122 -18.99 3.07 2.55
N SER A 123 -19.46 1.84 2.79
CA SER A 123 -19.98 1.47 4.11
C SER A 123 -18.90 1.44 5.19
N ARG A 124 -17.65 1.18 4.77
CA ARG A 124 -16.43 1.19 5.59
C ARG A 124 -15.32 1.80 4.76
N GLU A 125 -15.04 3.06 5.03
CA GLU A 125 -14.09 3.89 4.30
C GLU A 125 -12.71 3.20 4.22
N PRO A 126 -11.99 3.24 3.09
CA PRO A 126 -10.69 2.58 2.97
C PRO A 126 -9.61 3.17 3.89
N PHE A 127 -8.95 2.33 4.69
CA PHE A 127 -7.82 2.69 5.54
C PHE A 127 -6.49 2.47 4.83
N VAL A 128 -5.96 3.51 4.19
CA VAL A 128 -4.81 3.43 3.29
C VAL A 128 -3.51 3.48 4.08
N VAL A 129 -2.60 2.53 3.83
CA VAL A 129 -1.28 2.48 4.50
C VAL A 129 -0.15 2.38 3.47
N LYS A 130 0.84 3.26 3.61
CA LYS A 130 2.07 3.27 2.82
C LYS A 130 3.20 2.63 3.62
N PHE A 131 3.82 1.61 3.03
CA PHE A 131 4.96 0.88 3.58
C PHE A 131 6.22 1.14 2.77
N SER A 132 7.37 1.21 3.43
CA SER A 132 8.67 0.96 2.80
C SER A 132 9.03 -0.52 2.95
N THR A 133 9.68 -1.10 1.95
CA THR A 133 10.15 -2.50 2.02
C THR A 133 11.67 -2.58 2.05
N HIS A 134 12.21 -3.44 2.91
CA HIS A 134 13.66 -3.51 3.12
C HIS A 134 14.35 -4.40 2.06
N SER A 135 13.69 -5.47 1.62
CA SER A 135 14.32 -6.54 0.82
C SER A 135 13.58 -6.89 -0.46
N SER A 136 12.53 -6.14 -0.86
CA SER A 136 11.79 -6.40 -2.09
C SER A 136 12.23 -5.49 -3.26
N ALA A 137 11.87 -5.87 -4.49
CA ALA A 137 12.14 -5.06 -5.67
C ALA A 137 11.40 -3.70 -5.66
N ALA A 138 10.20 -3.66 -5.05
CA ALA A 138 9.45 -2.43 -4.84
C ALA A 138 9.93 -1.75 -3.56
N LYS A 139 10.46 -0.53 -3.62
CA LYS A 139 10.94 0.19 -2.42
C LYS A 139 9.83 0.68 -1.52
N GLU A 140 8.69 0.99 -2.12
CA GLU A 140 7.49 1.46 -1.42
C GLU A 140 6.28 0.69 -1.96
N LEU A 141 5.29 0.52 -1.09
CA LEU A 141 4.04 -0.16 -1.38
C LEU A 141 2.90 0.56 -0.67
N VAL A 142 1.81 0.83 -1.39
CA VAL A 142 0.57 1.33 -0.80
C VAL A 142 -0.47 0.22 -0.81
N LEU A 143 -1.11 -0.02 0.33
CA LEU A 143 -2.20 -0.98 0.46
C LEU A 143 -3.50 -0.25 0.79
N VAL A 144 -4.54 -0.54 0.00
CA VAL A 144 -5.89 0.03 0.13
C VAL A 144 -6.84 -1.14 0.43
N PRO A 145 -7.29 -1.32 1.69
CA PRO A 145 -8.23 -2.38 2.04
C PRO A 145 -9.66 -2.01 1.64
N LEU A 146 -10.43 -3.02 1.22
CA LEU A 146 -11.88 -2.92 1.08
C LEU A 146 -12.54 -4.20 1.63
N HIS A 147 -13.44 -4.02 2.59
CA HIS A 147 -14.42 -5.01 3.01
C HIS A 147 -15.80 -4.54 2.53
N ALA A 148 -16.12 -4.87 1.28
CA ALA A 148 -17.26 -4.29 0.60
C ALA A 148 -18.59 -4.74 1.18
N ALA A 149 -19.56 -3.84 1.33
CA ALA A 149 -20.91 -4.22 1.73
C ALA A 149 -21.54 -5.08 0.61
N PRO A 150 -22.04 -6.29 0.89
CA PRO A 150 -22.47 -7.22 -0.16
C PRO A 150 -23.53 -6.67 -1.13
N HIS A 151 -24.41 -5.79 -0.64
CA HIS A 151 -25.48 -5.18 -1.43
C HIS A 151 -25.04 -3.91 -2.21
N GLN A 152 -23.84 -3.39 -1.93
CA GLN A 152 -23.26 -2.22 -2.62
C GLN A 152 -21.90 -2.55 -3.26
N ALA A 153 -21.49 -3.82 -3.26
CA ALA A 153 -20.13 -4.22 -3.61
C ALA A 153 -19.67 -3.71 -4.97
N VAL A 154 -20.55 -3.70 -5.98
CA VAL A 154 -20.22 -3.16 -7.30
C VAL A 154 -19.89 -1.67 -7.24
N ALA A 155 -20.69 -0.88 -6.54
CA ALA A 155 -20.48 0.56 -6.40
C ALA A 155 -19.25 0.88 -5.56
N GLU A 156 -19.05 0.16 -4.44
CA GLU A 156 -17.87 0.35 -3.59
C GLU A 156 -16.58 -0.06 -4.30
N ILE A 157 -16.60 -1.13 -5.11
CA ILE A 157 -15.43 -1.52 -5.92
C ILE A 157 -15.16 -0.49 -7.02
N ASP A 158 -16.19 0.07 -7.67
CA ASP A 158 -16.04 1.12 -8.68
C ASP A 158 -15.41 2.38 -8.07
N ALA A 159 -15.88 2.78 -6.88
CA ALA A 159 -15.37 3.92 -6.12
C ALA A 159 -13.90 3.77 -5.70
N LEU A 160 -13.31 2.56 -5.69
CA LEU A 160 -11.87 2.40 -5.45
C LEU A 160 -11.01 3.09 -6.52
N TYR A 161 -11.55 3.38 -7.70
CA TYR A 161 -10.84 4.16 -8.70
C TYR A 161 -10.54 5.59 -8.19
N ASP A 162 -11.49 6.23 -7.51
CA ASP A 162 -11.29 7.57 -6.94
C ASP A 162 -10.29 7.54 -5.79
N VAL A 163 -10.29 6.46 -4.99
CA VAL A 163 -9.28 6.23 -3.94
C VAL A 163 -7.89 6.04 -4.55
N TYR A 164 -7.79 5.31 -5.67
CA TYR A 164 -6.54 5.18 -6.40
C TYR A 164 -6.02 6.53 -6.88
N LEU A 165 -6.87 7.37 -7.49
CA LEU A 165 -6.48 8.71 -7.93
C LEU A 165 -6.02 9.60 -6.77
N ASP A 166 -6.72 9.55 -5.64
CA ASP A 166 -6.33 10.27 -4.42
C ASP A 166 -4.96 9.82 -3.88
N VAL A 167 -4.68 8.51 -3.87
CA VAL A 167 -3.37 7.97 -3.49
C VAL A 167 -2.25 8.47 -4.41
N ILE A 168 -2.51 8.50 -5.72
CA ILE A 168 -1.55 9.01 -6.72
C ILE A 168 -1.29 10.50 -6.48
N ASP A 169 -2.33 11.31 -6.30
CA ASP A 169 -2.20 12.76 -6.05
C ASP A 169 -1.45 13.03 -4.74
N LYS A 170 -1.85 12.35 -3.65
CA LYS A 170 -1.30 12.54 -2.31
C LYS A 170 0.18 12.18 -2.20
N TRP A 171 0.60 11.07 -2.79
CA TRP A 171 1.96 10.53 -2.58
C TRP A 171 2.82 10.45 -3.84
N GLY A 172 2.30 10.88 -5.00
CA GLY A 172 3.04 10.87 -6.27
C GLY A 172 3.50 9.47 -6.69
N THR A 173 2.70 8.44 -6.40
CA THR A 173 3.11 7.03 -6.53
C THR A 173 2.97 6.44 -7.94
N ASP A 174 2.68 7.28 -8.94
CA ASP A 174 2.48 6.79 -10.30
C ASP A 174 3.77 6.17 -10.86
N VAL A 175 3.64 4.95 -11.37
CA VAL A 175 4.68 4.17 -12.06
C VAL A 175 4.68 4.42 -13.57
N SER A 176 3.92 5.41 -14.07
CA SER A 176 4.05 5.90 -15.44
C SER A 176 5.54 6.04 -15.80
N PRO A 177 6.05 5.25 -16.76
CA PRO A 177 7.45 5.34 -17.15
C PRO A 177 7.63 6.75 -17.68
N ALA A 178 8.42 7.56 -16.97
CA ALA A 178 8.72 8.96 -17.27
C ALA A 178 8.33 9.31 -18.71
N SER A 179 7.12 9.82 -18.89
CA SER A 179 6.63 10.19 -20.21
C SER A 179 7.44 11.42 -20.61
N SER A 180 8.52 11.14 -21.33
CA SER A 180 9.01 11.93 -22.45
C SER A 180 8.67 13.42 -22.32
N GLN A 181 9.51 14.18 -21.60
CA GLN A 181 9.80 15.54 -22.03
C GLN A 181 10.55 15.45 -23.36
N SER A 182 9.84 15.08 -24.43
CA SER A 182 10.19 15.43 -25.78
C SER A 182 9.97 16.92 -25.88
N GLY A 183 11.04 17.69 -25.66
CA GLY A 183 11.06 19.11 -25.98
C GLY A 183 10.73 19.29 -27.45
N SER A 184 9.50 19.70 -27.76
CA SER A 184 9.19 20.35 -29.01
C SER A 184 9.63 21.81 -28.89
N GLN A 185 10.93 22.04 -29.14
CA GLN A 185 11.35 23.32 -29.71
C GLN A 185 10.72 23.40 -31.09
N GLU A 186 9.66 24.21 -31.23
CA GLU A 186 9.25 24.69 -32.55
C GLU A 186 10.37 25.57 -33.09
N ALA A 187 11.16 24.99 -34.00
CA ALA A 187 12.04 25.73 -34.88
C ALA A 187 11.19 26.51 -35.88
N HIS A 188 11.09 27.82 -35.70
CA HIS A 188 10.63 28.72 -36.75
C HIS A 188 11.63 28.71 -37.93
N PRO A 189 11.21 28.37 -39.16
CA PRO A 189 12.07 28.53 -40.32
C PRO A 189 12.11 30.00 -40.71
N GLY A 190 13.33 30.53 -40.83
CA GLY A 190 13.57 31.87 -41.33
C GLY A 190 13.12 32.02 -42.78
N ASP A 191 12.30 33.03 -43.04
CA ASP A 191 12.12 33.59 -44.38
C ASP A 191 13.01 34.83 -44.50
N ASN A 192 14.11 34.65 -45.22
CA ASN A 192 15.03 35.70 -45.61
C ASN A 192 14.58 36.26 -46.96
N ARG A 193 13.87 37.39 -46.95
CA ARG A 193 13.72 38.22 -48.16
C ARG A 193 14.11 39.67 -47.88
N ASN A 194 15.24 40.02 -48.48
CA ASN A 194 15.65 41.39 -48.75
C ASN A 194 14.54 42.19 -49.44
N GLY A 195 14.26 43.38 -48.94
CA GLY A 195 13.31 44.33 -49.50
C GLY A 195 13.45 45.72 -48.87
N MET A 196 14.54 46.40 -49.22
CA MET A 196 14.81 47.82 -48.97
C MET A 196 13.61 48.71 -49.36
N THR A 197 13.12 49.61 -48.49
CA THR A 197 12.61 50.98 -48.82
C THR A 197 12.41 51.82 -47.55
N LEU A 198 12.86 53.08 -47.63
CA LEU A 198 12.92 54.14 -46.61
C LEU A 198 11.60 54.92 -46.42
N ARG A 199 11.55 55.71 -45.33
CA ARG A 199 10.58 56.76 -44.87
C ARG A 199 9.60 56.26 -43.80
N GLY A 200 9.35 56.91 -42.66
CA GLY A 200 9.79 58.17 -42.05
C GLY A 200 8.69 58.69 -41.09
N GLY A 201 9.08 59.21 -39.91
CA GLY A 201 8.34 60.30 -39.23
C GLY A 201 7.33 60.01 -38.10
N LEU A 202 7.59 60.68 -36.95
CA LEU A 202 6.68 61.22 -35.89
C LEU A 202 5.95 60.21 -34.98
N ARG A 203 6.28 60.13 -33.67
CA ARG A 203 5.91 61.04 -32.55
C ARG A 203 4.41 61.35 -32.50
N HIS A 204 3.71 60.69 -31.57
CA HIS A 204 3.02 61.30 -30.43
C HIS A 204 2.85 60.26 -29.32
#